data_AF-A0A4Y2JSW1-F1
#
_entry.id   AF-A0A4Y2JSW1-F1
#
_cell.length_a   1.000
_cell.length_b   1.000
_cell.length_c   1.000
_cell.angle_alpha   90.00
_cell.angle_beta   90.00
_cell.angle_gamma   90.00
#
_symmetry.space_group_name_H-M   'P 1'
#
loop_
_entity.id
_entity.type
_entity.pdbx_description
1 polymer ?
#
loop_
_entity_poly.entity_id
_entity_poly.type
_entity_poly.pdbx_seq_one_letter_code
_entity_poly.pdbx_strand_id
1 'polypeptide(L)'
;MSSFNALKFDNLALRKLPIDPIDRNYVRTVNGACFSKVDPTPVRNPKLVAYSSSALSLLDISANESELEELVEYFSGNKILPGSEPAAHCYCGHQFGYFSGQLGDGAVIYLGEVINQKNERWEIQLKGAGLTPYSRTADGRKVLRSSIREFLCSERSVGQKAEVFKIAIEVFIIASVIVLNTDNMSILGLTIDYGPFGFLDMYDPNHICNASDDGGRYTFIKQPEICLWNLQKFAESIQHALPLGVSTPILELYEEEFQKTYLTKMRSKVIMHFSPFCILNDYVVSELNF
;
A
#
# COMPACT_ATOMS: atom_id res chain seq x y z
N MET A 1 -20.15 -11.71 -23.39
CA MET A 1 -19.38 -12.48 -22.40
C MET A 1 -18.78 -11.44 -21.46
N SER A 2 -19.03 -11.53 -20.15
CA SER A 2 -18.56 -10.52 -19.19
C SER A 2 -17.02 -10.44 -19.17
N SER A 3 -16.44 -9.24 -19.10
CA SER A 3 -14.98 -9.04 -19.06
C SER A 3 -14.31 -9.75 -17.88
N PHE A 4 -15.04 -9.99 -16.79
CA PHE A 4 -14.55 -10.77 -15.65
C PHE A 4 -14.17 -12.22 -16.02
N ASN A 5 -14.88 -12.83 -16.97
CA ASN A 5 -14.54 -14.19 -17.45
C ASN A 5 -13.33 -14.21 -18.39
N ALA A 6 -12.92 -13.05 -18.91
CA ALA A 6 -11.78 -12.91 -19.79
C ALA A 6 -10.48 -12.60 -19.01
N LEU A 7 -10.56 -12.36 -17.69
CA LEU A 7 -9.40 -12.11 -16.86
C LEU A 7 -8.44 -13.30 -16.88
N LYS A 8 -7.17 -13.01 -17.20
CA LYS A 8 -6.11 -14.02 -17.26
C LYS A 8 -5.33 -14.06 -15.95
N PHE A 9 -5.80 -14.87 -15.01
CA PHE A 9 -5.07 -15.16 -13.78
C PHE A 9 -3.79 -15.98 -14.05
N ASP A 10 -2.66 -15.49 -13.57
CA ASP A 10 -1.35 -16.16 -13.65
C ASP A 10 -0.81 -16.59 -12.27
N ASN A 11 -1.25 -15.92 -11.19
CA ASN A 11 -0.98 -16.28 -9.78
C ASN A 11 0.48 -16.73 -9.53
N LEU A 12 1.45 -15.93 -9.99
CA LEU A 12 2.86 -16.27 -9.92
C LEU A 12 3.32 -16.41 -8.47
N ALA A 13 2.87 -15.51 -7.60
CA ALA A 13 3.18 -15.54 -6.18
C ALA A 13 2.82 -16.89 -5.54
N LEU A 14 1.57 -17.34 -5.73
CA LEU A 14 1.11 -18.64 -5.20
C LEU A 14 1.85 -19.83 -5.81
N ARG A 15 2.24 -19.77 -7.09
CA ARG A 15 3.01 -20.86 -7.73
C ARG A 15 4.46 -20.94 -7.29
N LYS A 16 5.04 -19.85 -6.77
CA LYS A 16 6.48 -19.75 -6.47
C LYS A 16 6.81 -19.71 -4.99
N LEU A 17 5.88 -19.26 -4.15
CA LEU A 17 6.11 -19.06 -2.73
C LEU A 17 5.46 -20.16 -1.90
N PRO A 18 6.03 -20.50 -0.73
CA PRO A 18 5.45 -21.50 0.17
C PRO A 18 4.00 -21.16 0.56
N ILE A 19 3.10 -22.13 0.40
CA ILE A 19 1.70 -22.05 0.83
C ILE A 19 1.52 -22.90 2.08
N ASP A 20 0.72 -22.41 3.01
CA ASP A 20 0.33 -23.11 4.23
C ASP A 20 -0.40 -24.41 3.88
N PRO A 21 0.04 -25.57 4.39
CA PRO A 21 -0.63 -26.85 4.14
C PRO A 21 -1.99 -26.98 4.85
N ILE A 22 -2.34 -26.08 5.77
CA ILE A 22 -3.60 -26.11 6.51
C ILE A 22 -4.67 -25.30 5.76
N ASP A 23 -5.60 -26.01 5.11
CA ASP A 23 -6.72 -25.39 4.37
C ASP A 23 -7.85 -24.82 5.26
N ARG A 24 -7.84 -25.12 6.57
CA ARG A 24 -8.87 -24.63 7.49
C ARG A 24 -8.59 -23.17 7.90
N ASN A 25 -9.58 -22.30 7.67
CA ASN A 25 -9.52 -20.90 8.07
C ASN A 25 -9.94 -20.70 9.55
N TYR A 26 -8.96 -20.43 10.40
CA TYR A 26 -9.13 -19.99 11.79
C TYR A 26 -7.88 -19.25 12.25
N VAL A 27 -8.02 -18.33 13.20
CA VAL A 27 -6.90 -17.53 13.72
C VAL A 27 -5.85 -18.43 14.38
N ARG A 28 -4.59 -18.30 13.96
CA ARG A 28 -3.45 -19.06 14.46
C ARG A 28 -2.13 -18.48 13.98
N THR A 29 -1.03 -18.91 14.60
CA THR A 29 0.30 -18.68 14.04
C THR A 29 0.56 -19.65 12.87
N VAL A 30 1.03 -19.10 11.75
CA VAL A 30 1.39 -19.81 10.51
C VAL A 30 2.91 -19.93 10.43
N ASN A 31 3.46 -21.11 10.19
CA ASN A 31 4.93 -21.29 10.12
C ASN A 31 5.35 -21.82 8.75
N GLY A 32 6.46 -21.31 8.22
CA GLY A 32 7.06 -21.80 6.97
C GLY A 32 6.24 -21.53 5.70
N ALA A 33 5.27 -20.62 5.75
CA ALA A 33 4.44 -20.24 4.62
C ALA A 33 4.41 -18.72 4.41
N CYS A 34 4.30 -18.30 3.14
CA CYS A 34 4.06 -16.92 2.75
C CYS A 34 2.57 -16.63 2.54
N PHE A 35 1.76 -17.65 2.30
CA PHE A 35 0.32 -17.52 2.05
C PHE A 35 -0.47 -18.60 2.76
N SER A 36 -1.69 -18.27 3.20
CA SER A 36 -2.72 -19.25 3.58
C SER A 36 -3.90 -19.12 2.64
N LYS A 37 -4.41 -20.23 2.10
CA LYS A 37 -5.63 -20.22 1.27
C LYS A 37 -6.84 -19.85 2.13
N VAL A 38 -7.61 -18.86 1.69
CA VAL A 38 -8.79 -18.37 2.41
C VAL A 38 -9.82 -17.82 1.43
N ASP A 39 -11.07 -18.26 1.56
CA ASP A 39 -12.16 -17.69 0.79
C ASP A 39 -12.71 -16.42 1.46
N PRO A 40 -13.15 -15.42 0.68
CA PRO A 40 -13.93 -14.29 1.19
C PRO A 40 -15.19 -14.73 1.93
N THR A 41 -15.50 -14.01 3.01
CA THR A 41 -16.76 -14.16 3.75
C THR A 41 -17.80 -13.20 3.16
N PRO A 42 -18.91 -13.71 2.58
CA PRO A 42 -19.95 -12.88 1.98
C PRO A 42 -20.54 -11.85 2.94
N VAL A 43 -21.12 -10.79 2.37
CA VAL A 43 -21.86 -9.76 3.10
C VAL A 43 -23.33 -9.74 2.68
N ARG A 44 -24.19 -9.19 3.55
CA ARG A 44 -25.62 -9.06 3.27
C ARG A 44 -25.89 -7.82 2.44
N ASN A 45 -26.64 -7.96 1.36
CA ASN A 45 -27.13 -6.86 0.51
C ASN A 45 -26.03 -5.87 0.09
N PRO A 46 -24.95 -6.35 -0.57
CA PRO A 46 -23.88 -5.48 -1.02
C PRO A 46 -24.41 -4.44 -2.00
N LYS A 47 -23.86 -3.22 -1.93
CA LYS A 47 -24.21 -2.12 -2.82
C LYS A 47 -22.95 -1.39 -3.27
N LEU A 48 -22.92 -1.03 -4.55
CA LEU A 48 -21.88 -0.16 -5.07
C LEU A 48 -22.07 1.26 -4.53
N VAL A 49 -21.01 1.81 -3.92
CA VAL A 49 -20.99 3.21 -3.46
C VAL A 49 -20.27 4.09 -4.47
N ALA A 50 -19.09 3.66 -4.90
CA ALA A 50 -18.27 4.30 -5.92
C ALA A 50 -17.33 3.25 -6.55
N TYR A 51 -16.84 3.55 -7.76
CA TYR A 51 -15.80 2.78 -8.44
C TYR A 51 -14.89 3.73 -9.21
N SER A 52 -13.70 3.24 -9.59
CA SER A 52 -12.75 3.97 -10.43
C SER A 52 -12.67 3.32 -11.81
N SER A 53 -13.11 4.05 -12.85
CA SER A 53 -13.00 3.58 -14.23
C SER A 53 -11.53 3.40 -14.66
N SER A 54 -10.64 4.28 -14.18
CA SER A 54 -9.20 4.15 -14.44
C SER A 54 -8.63 2.90 -13.80
N ALA A 55 -9.00 2.58 -12.55
CA ALA A 55 -8.51 1.38 -11.89
C ALA A 55 -9.03 0.09 -12.56
N LEU A 56 -10.32 0.05 -12.94
CA LEU A 56 -10.89 -1.09 -13.66
C LEU A 56 -10.23 -1.30 -15.02
N SER A 57 -9.87 -0.22 -15.71
CA SER A 57 -9.19 -0.29 -17.01
C SER A 57 -7.80 -0.93 -16.92
N LEU A 58 -7.15 -0.91 -15.75
CA LEU A 58 -5.85 -1.59 -15.54
C LEU A 58 -5.98 -3.12 -15.63
N LEU A 59 -7.18 -3.62 -15.35
CA LEU A 59 -7.56 -5.03 -15.43
C LEU A 59 -8.32 -5.37 -16.72
N ASP A 60 -8.40 -4.42 -17.67
CA ASP A 60 -9.19 -4.52 -18.91
C ASP A 60 -10.69 -4.76 -18.67
N ILE A 61 -11.23 -4.30 -17.53
CA ILE A 61 -12.66 -4.41 -17.19
C ILE A 61 -13.39 -3.16 -17.68
N SER A 62 -14.46 -3.37 -18.44
CA SER A 62 -15.40 -2.30 -18.78
C SER A 62 -16.42 -2.08 -17.66
N ALA A 63 -16.93 -0.85 -17.54
CA ALA A 63 -17.89 -0.46 -16.51
C ALA A 63 -19.30 -0.24 -17.11
N ASN A 64 -19.79 -1.20 -17.91
CA ASN A 64 -21.18 -1.16 -18.36
C ASN A 64 -22.15 -1.64 -17.26
N GLU A 65 -23.45 -1.36 -17.39
CA GLU A 65 -24.43 -1.65 -16.34
C GLU A 65 -24.45 -3.11 -15.87
N SER A 66 -24.39 -4.07 -16.79
CA SER A 66 -24.37 -5.51 -16.46
C SER A 66 -23.10 -5.90 -15.69
N GLU A 67 -21.96 -5.29 -15.99
CA GLU A 67 -20.70 -5.55 -15.29
C GLU A 67 -20.65 -4.89 -13.93
N LEU A 68 -21.36 -3.77 -13.71
CA LEU A 68 -21.47 -3.15 -12.40
C LEU A 68 -22.21 -4.06 -11.39
N GLU A 69 -23.24 -4.79 -11.83
CA GLU A 69 -23.93 -5.76 -10.98
C GLU A 69 -23.01 -6.93 -10.60
N GLU A 70 -22.24 -7.46 -11.56
CA GLU A 70 -21.26 -8.52 -11.30
C GLU A 70 -20.12 -8.04 -10.39
N LEU A 71 -19.64 -6.80 -10.59
CA LEU A 71 -18.60 -6.17 -9.80
C LEU A 71 -18.99 -6.14 -8.32
N VAL A 72 -20.24 -5.80 -8.00
CA VAL A 72 -20.73 -5.80 -6.62
C VAL A 72 -20.61 -7.18 -6.00
N GLU A 73 -20.99 -8.24 -6.72
CA GLU A 73 -20.95 -9.61 -6.19
C GLU A 73 -19.51 -10.12 -6.01
N TYR A 74 -18.61 -9.85 -6.96
CA TYR A 74 -17.21 -10.28 -6.85
C TYR A 74 -16.42 -9.47 -5.81
N PHE A 75 -16.52 -8.13 -5.84
CA PHE A 75 -15.77 -7.23 -4.95
C PHE A 75 -16.45 -6.98 -3.60
N SER A 76 -17.51 -7.73 -3.28
CA SER A 76 -18.02 -7.86 -1.91
C SER A 76 -17.67 -9.21 -1.28
N GLY A 77 -17.05 -10.12 -2.04
CA GLY A 77 -16.76 -11.48 -1.61
C GLY A 77 -17.97 -12.41 -1.63
N ASN A 78 -19.06 -12.03 -2.32
CA ASN A 78 -20.27 -12.85 -2.45
C ASN A 78 -20.15 -13.91 -3.55
N LYS A 79 -19.30 -13.66 -4.55
CA LYS A 79 -18.89 -14.63 -5.57
C LYS A 79 -17.37 -14.66 -5.67
N ILE A 80 -16.85 -15.83 -6.02
CA ILE A 80 -15.43 -15.98 -6.35
C ILE A 80 -15.23 -15.55 -7.81
N LEU A 81 -14.23 -14.69 -8.01
CA LEU A 81 -13.89 -14.19 -9.33
C LEU A 81 -13.35 -15.36 -10.20
N PRO A 82 -13.83 -15.57 -11.44
CA PRO A 82 -13.43 -16.73 -12.24
C PRO A 82 -11.91 -16.77 -12.46
N GLY A 83 -11.28 -17.90 -12.10
CA GLY A 83 -9.82 -18.10 -12.20
C GLY A 83 -9.01 -17.55 -11.03
N SER A 84 -9.64 -16.84 -10.08
CA SER A 84 -9.00 -16.35 -8.87
C SER A 84 -8.65 -17.51 -7.91
N GLU A 85 -7.57 -17.37 -7.17
CA GLU A 85 -7.14 -18.30 -6.12
C GLU A 85 -6.99 -17.54 -4.79
N PRO A 86 -8.07 -17.41 -4.01
CA PRO A 86 -8.07 -16.59 -2.82
C PRO A 86 -7.09 -17.05 -1.72
N ALA A 87 -6.32 -16.10 -1.19
CA ALA A 87 -5.32 -16.33 -0.17
C ALA A 87 -5.09 -15.09 0.72
N ALA A 88 -4.31 -15.24 1.78
CA ALA A 88 -3.90 -14.17 2.67
C ALA A 88 -2.40 -14.26 2.95
N HIS A 89 -1.69 -13.14 2.83
CA HIS A 89 -0.25 -13.06 3.06
C HIS A 89 0.11 -13.24 4.52
N CYS A 90 1.18 -13.98 4.77
CA CYS A 90 1.89 -14.03 6.05
C CYS A 90 3.09 -13.08 5.97
N TYR A 91 3.14 -12.10 6.87
CA TYR A 91 4.28 -11.20 7.00
C TYR A 91 4.50 -10.85 8.48
N CYS A 92 5.57 -10.11 8.76
CA CYS A 92 5.86 -9.55 10.07
C CYS A 92 6.29 -8.10 9.91
N GLY A 93 6.45 -7.38 11.02
CA GLY A 93 6.86 -6.00 10.96
C GLY A 93 7.24 -5.41 12.31
N HIS A 94 7.86 -4.25 12.24
CA HIS A 94 8.09 -3.39 13.39
C HIS A 94 7.00 -2.34 13.44
N GLN A 95 6.16 -2.42 14.49
CA GLN A 95 5.13 -1.43 14.74
C GLN A 95 5.63 -0.44 15.79
N PHE A 96 5.61 0.85 15.47
CA PHE A 96 6.14 1.92 16.33
C PHE A 96 7.58 1.69 16.83
N GLY A 97 8.41 1.02 16.00
CA GLY A 97 9.82 0.75 16.30
C GLY A 97 10.08 -0.59 17.02
N TYR A 98 9.04 -1.31 17.43
CA TYR A 98 9.17 -2.60 18.12
C TYR A 98 8.77 -3.75 17.21
N PHE A 99 9.57 -4.82 17.19
CA PHE A 99 9.22 -6.02 16.44
C PHE A 99 7.95 -6.65 17.01
N SER A 100 6.93 -6.79 16.17
CA SER A 100 5.58 -7.20 16.57
C SER A 100 5.31 -8.69 16.35
N GLY A 101 6.35 -9.47 16.02
CA GLY A 101 6.19 -10.88 15.67
C GLY A 101 5.39 -11.05 14.38
N GLN A 102 4.63 -12.14 14.30
CA GLN A 102 3.82 -12.44 13.12
C GLN A 102 2.61 -11.50 13.02
N LEU A 103 2.48 -10.92 11.83
CA LEU A 103 1.33 -10.17 11.36
C LEU A 103 0.71 -10.96 10.19
N GLY A 104 0.31 -10.28 9.12
CA GLY A 104 -0.32 -10.87 7.96
C GLY A 104 -1.60 -10.13 7.59
N ASP A 105 -2.18 -10.55 6.48
CA ASP A 105 -3.43 -10.03 5.95
C ASP A 105 -4.60 -10.37 6.88
N GLY A 106 -4.79 -9.60 7.95
CA GLY A 106 -5.78 -9.90 8.99
C GLY A 106 -7.24 -9.60 8.61
N ALA A 107 -7.45 -8.81 7.57
CA ALA A 107 -8.78 -8.51 7.03
C ALA A 107 -8.72 -8.31 5.51
N VAL A 108 -7.65 -8.78 4.88
CA VAL A 108 -7.40 -8.63 3.45
C VAL A 108 -7.34 -10.03 2.84
N ILE A 109 -7.92 -10.18 1.66
CA ILE A 109 -7.81 -11.41 0.89
C ILE A 109 -7.28 -11.06 -0.48
N TYR A 110 -6.10 -11.56 -0.80
CA TYR A 110 -5.56 -11.65 -2.13
C TYR A 110 -6.49 -12.53 -2.96
N LEU A 111 -6.98 -12.04 -4.10
CA LEU A 111 -7.80 -12.81 -5.03
C LEU A 111 -6.94 -13.47 -6.12
N GLY A 112 -5.84 -12.84 -6.50
CA GLY A 112 -5.00 -13.32 -7.58
C GLY A 112 -4.19 -12.24 -8.28
N GLU A 113 -3.32 -12.68 -9.18
CA GLU A 113 -2.57 -11.82 -10.10
C GLU A 113 -3.05 -12.03 -11.53
N VAL A 114 -3.56 -10.98 -12.16
CA VAL A 114 -4.00 -10.92 -13.54
C VAL A 114 -2.91 -10.36 -14.44
N ILE A 115 -2.83 -10.84 -15.67
CA ILE A 115 -2.05 -10.23 -16.75
C ILE A 115 -3.01 -9.50 -17.69
N ASN A 116 -2.83 -8.19 -17.85
CA ASN A 116 -3.64 -7.37 -18.74
C ASN A 116 -3.16 -7.48 -20.21
N GLN A 117 -3.88 -6.84 -21.14
CA GLN A 117 -3.57 -6.83 -22.57
C GLN A 117 -2.23 -6.18 -22.91
N LYS A 118 -1.70 -5.33 -22.01
CA LYS A 118 -0.36 -4.73 -22.12
C LYS A 118 0.74 -5.62 -21.55
N ASN A 119 0.40 -6.84 -21.13
CA ASN A 119 1.29 -7.81 -20.48
C ASN A 119 1.86 -7.31 -19.13
N GLU A 120 1.13 -6.42 -18.46
CA GLU A 120 1.43 -5.95 -17.11
C GLU A 120 0.71 -6.83 -16.08
N ARG A 121 1.32 -6.96 -14.89
CA ARG A 121 0.80 -7.81 -13.81
C ARG A 121 0.10 -7.00 -12.74
N TRP A 122 -1.15 -7.34 -12.48
CA TRP A 122 -2.06 -6.66 -11.57
C TRP A 122 -2.56 -7.62 -10.49
N GLU A 123 -2.43 -7.28 -9.22
CA GLU A 123 -2.90 -8.10 -8.09
C GLU A 123 -4.13 -7.42 -7.55
N ILE A 124 -5.11 -8.26 -7.26
CA ILE A 124 -6.39 -7.85 -6.77
C ILE A 124 -6.45 -8.29 -5.31
N GLN A 125 -6.62 -7.32 -4.42
CA GLN A 125 -6.86 -7.57 -3.01
C GLN A 125 -8.23 -7.03 -2.62
N LEU A 126 -8.95 -7.78 -1.80
CA LEU A 126 -10.21 -7.36 -1.20
C LEU A 126 -10.00 -7.07 0.30
N LYS A 127 -10.18 -5.81 0.70
CA LYS A 127 -10.06 -5.38 2.11
C LYS A 127 -11.43 -5.43 2.80
N GLY A 128 -11.47 -5.95 4.02
CA GLY A 128 -12.70 -6.25 4.76
C GLY A 128 -13.38 -7.56 4.33
N ALA A 129 -12.62 -8.46 3.70
CA ALA A 129 -13.13 -9.67 3.05
C ALA A 129 -13.45 -10.81 4.02
N GLY A 130 -13.28 -10.63 5.33
CA GLY A 130 -13.54 -11.67 6.33
C GLY A 130 -12.30 -12.04 7.14
N LEU A 131 -12.48 -13.02 8.02
CA LEU A 131 -11.41 -13.52 8.87
C LEU A 131 -10.39 -14.34 8.06
N THR A 132 -9.15 -14.31 8.52
CA THR A 132 -8.02 -15.08 8.02
C THR A 132 -7.26 -15.66 9.22
N PRO A 133 -6.26 -16.55 9.01
CA PRO A 133 -5.37 -16.98 10.09
C PRO A 133 -4.68 -15.82 10.83
N TYR A 134 -4.54 -14.66 10.17
CA TYR A 134 -3.79 -13.50 10.65
C TYR A 134 -4.67 -12.43 11.32
N SER A 135 -5.99 -12.65 11.44
CA SER A 135 -6.93 -11.64 11.98
C SER A 135 -6.69 -11.27 13.44
N ARG A 136 -5.92 -12.07 14.20
CA ARG A 136 -5.68 -11.86 15.63
C ARG A 136 -7.01 -11.71 16.38
N THR A 137 -7.29 -10.53 16.96
CA THR A 137 -8.53 -10.22 17.68
C THR A 137 -9.53 -9.41 16.84
N ALA A 138 -9.21 -9.08 15.59
CA ALA A 138 -10.08 -8.35 14.69
C ALA A 138 -11.21 -9.23 14.12
N ASP A 139 -12.27 -8.59 13.63
CA ASP A 139 -13.45 -9.25 13.05
C ASP A 139 -13.31 -9.54 11.54
N GLY A 140 -12.17 -9.18 10.93
CA GLY A 140 -11.90 -9.36 9.51
C GLY A 140 -12.65 -8.39 8.59
N ARG A 141 -13.27 -7.33 9.12
CA ARG A 141 -14.07 -6.37 8.34
C ARG A 141 -13.46 -4.97 8.33
N LYS A 142 -13.82 -4.20 7.29
CA LYS A 142 -13.54 -2.76 7.20
C LYS A 142 -14.85 -1.98 7.26
N VAL A 143 -14.81 -0.83 7.93
CA VAL A 143 -15.95 0.08 8.03
C VAL A 143 -15.99 1.04 6.84
N LEU A 144 -17.20 1.44 6.42
CA LEU A 144 -17.41 2.28 5.23
C LEU A 144 -16.58 3.57 5.24
N ARG A 145 -16.47 4.26 6.39
CA ARG A 145 -15.67 5.49 6.53
C ARG A 145 -14.20 5.28 6.15
N SER A 146 -13.62 4.14 6.51
CA SER A 146 -12.21 3.83 6.23
C SER A 146 -12.03 3.49 4.76
N SER A 147 -12.94 2.71 4.18
CA SER A 147 -12.90 2.33 2.76
C SER A 147 -13.06 3.54 1.84
N ILE A 148 -13.97 4.48 2.16
CA ILE A 148 -14.13 5.71 1.37
C ILE A 148 -12.88 6.58 1.42
N ARG A 149 -12.28 6.77 2.61
CA ARG A 149 -11.06 7.57 2.77
C ARG A 149 -9.88 6.98 1.99
N GLU A 150 -9.72 5.66 2.08
CA GLU A 150 -8.70 4.92 1.32
C GLU A 150 -8.93 5.03 -0.18
N PHE A 151 -10.17 4.84 -0.66
CA PHE A 151 -10.52 4.99 -2.08
C PHE A 151 -10.23 6.41 -2.61
N LEU A 152 -10.69 7.45 -1.92
CA LEU A 152 -10.49 8.84 -2.38
C LEU A 152 -9.01 9.22 -2.43
N CYS A 153 -8.20 8.73 -1.50
CA CYS A 153 -6.77 9.00 -1.53
C CYS A 153 -6.07 8.21 -2.62
N SER A 154 -6.48 6.95 -2.83
CA SER A 154 -6.16 6.05 -3.96
C SER A 154 -6.30 6.74 -5.31
N GLU A 155 -7.39 7.47 -5.53
CA GLU A 155 -7.61 8.14 -6.81
C GLU A 155 -6.85 9.47 -6.94
N ARG A 156 -6.75 10.26 -5.86
CA ARG A 156 -6.11 11.59 -5.93
C ARG A 156 -4.64 11.52 -6.32
N SER A 157 -3.94 10.48 -5.89
CA SER A 157 -2.48 10.44 -6.04
C SER A 157 -2.03 9.78 -7.34
N VAL A 158 -2.90 9.03 -8.02
CA VAL A 158 -2.70 8.56 -9.41
C VAL A 158 -2.52 9.73 -10.39
N GLY A 159 -3.06 10.91 -10.06
CA GLY A 159 -2.93 12.12 -10.88
C GLY A 159 -1.51 12.71 -10.96
N GLN A 160 -0.56 12.23 -10.16
CA GLN A 160 0.84 12.67 -10.20
C GLN A 160 1.70 11.58 -10.83
N LYS A 161 2.08 11.79 -12.10
CA LYS A 161 2.83 10.88 -12.97
C LYS A 161 3.93 10.10 -12.26
N ALA A 162 3.64 8.85 -11.93
CA ALA A 162 4.62 7.81 -11.81
C ALA A 162 3.96 6.47 -12.18
N GLU A 163 4.62 5.76 -13.07
CA GLU A 163 4.11 4.56 -13.72
C GLU A 163 4.39 3.34 -12.83
N VAL A 164 3.35 2.51 -12.62
CA VAL A 164 3.25 1.19 -11.93
C VAL A 164 2.32 1.26 -10.70
N PHE A 165 1.09 0.73 -10.79
CA PHE A 165 0.02 1.25 -9.93
C PHE A 165 -1.11 0.29 -9.47
N LYS A 166 -0.87 -0.91 -8.92
CA LYS A 166 -1.97 -1.64 -8.23
C LYS A 166 -2.41 -0.82 -7.02
N ILE A 167 -3.73 -0.62 -6.80
CA ILE A 167 -4.36 0.22 -5.73
C ILE A 167 -3.50 0.28 -4.47
N ALA A 168 -2.58 1.25 -4.49
CA ALA A 168 -1.67 1.74 -3.47
C ALA A 168 -0.61 2.56 -4.23
N ILE A 169 -0.36 3.77 -3.77
CA ILE A 169 -0.03 4.96 -4.56
C ILE A 169 1.40 5.40 -4.35
N GLU A 170 2.00 6.11 -5.29
CA GLU A 170 3.31 6.77 -5.08
C GLU A 170 3.32 8.08 -4.24
N VAL A 171 4.49 8.34 -3.65
CA VAL A 171 4.84 9.34 -2.62
C VAL A 171 4.96 10.79 -3.13
N PHE A 172 4.82 11.71 -2.18
CA PHE A 172 4.86 13.19 -2.22
C PHE A 172 3.53 13.89 -2.49
N ILE A 173 2.65 13.80 -1.50
CA ILE A 173 1.69 14.87 -1.24
C ILE A 173 2.05 15.51 0.09
N ILE A 174 1.64 16.76 0.29
CA ILE A 174 1.55 17.47 1.58
C ILE A 174 0.52 16.71 2.44
N ALA A 175 0.85 15.46 2.75
CA ALA A 175 0.04 14.45 3.39
C ALA A 175 0.97 13.73 4.33
N SER A 176 0.66 13.77 5.61
CA SER A 176 1.35 12.92 6.55
C SER A 176 0.97 11.47 6.19
N VAL A 177 1.95 10.61 5.86
CA VAL A 177 1.78 9.15 5.86
C VAL A 177 2.04 8.67 7.28
N ILE A 178 1.06 8.02 7.88
CA ILE A 178 0.84 8.16 9.33
C ILE A 178 1.26 6.96 10.15
N VAL A 179 1.31 5.79 9.52
CA VAL A 179 1.74 4.57 10.17
C VAL A 179 2.83 3.96 9.30
N LEU A 180 4.02 4.55 9.38
CA LEU A 180 5.23 4.07 8.71
C LEU A 180 5.85 2.90 9.49
N ASN A 181 5.02 1.92 9.84
CA ASN A 181 5.50 0.61 10.28
C ASN A 181 6.18 -0.09 9.10
N THR A 182 7.11 -1.01 9.34
CA THR A 182 7.81 -1.70 8.23
C THR A 182 6.87 -2.56 7.39
N ASP A 183 5.79 -3.10 7.97
CA ASP A 183 4.75 -3.84 7.24
C ASP A 183 3.90 -2.96 6.30
N ASN A 184 3.96 -1.64 6.47
CA ASN A 184 3.29 -0.66 5.62
C ASN A 184 4.25 0.01 4.61
N MET A 185 5.43 -0.58 4.40
CA MET A 185 6.41 -0.11 3.40
C MET A 185 6.38 -1.04 2.19
N SER A 186 5.91 -0.54 1.05
CA SER A 186 5.98 -1.30 -0.20
C SER A 186 7.42 -1.44 -0.67
N ILE A 187 7.78 -2.65 -1.10
CA ILE A 187 9.06 -2.91 -1.77
C ILE A 187 9.20 -2.14 -3.10
N LEU A 188 8.09 -1.73 -3.70
CA LEU A 188 8.06 -0.94 -4.93
C LEU A 188 8.09 0.57 -4.67
N GLY A 189 8.16 1.03 -3.42
CA GLY A 189 8.13 2.46 -3.08
C GLY A 189 6.73 3.09 -3.12
N LEU A 190 5.67 2.27 -3.14
CA LEU A 190 4.28 2.70 -3.09
C LEU A 190 3.83 2.97 -1.63
N THR A 191 3.17 4.09 -1.40
CA THR A 191 2.28 4.41 -0.28
C THR A 191 1.13 3.42 -0.21
N ILE A 192 1.11 2.61 0.84
CA ILE A 192 0.08 1.60 1.07
C ILE A 192 -0.63 1.84 2.41
N ASP A 193 -1.74 1.13 2.61
CA ASP A 193 -2.49 1.09 3.87
C ASP A 193 -2.96 2.46 4.42
N TYR A 194 -3.92 3.06 3.71
CA TYR A 194 -4.54 4.34 4.09
C TYR A 194 -5.43 4.20 5.34
N GLY A 195 -4.80 4.23 6.51
CA GLY A 195 -5.46 4.24 7.82
C GLY A 195 -5.82 5.65 8.29
N PRO A 196 -5.28 6.12 9.43
CA PRO A 196 -5.54 7.46 9.93
C PRO A 196 -4.69 8.51 9.20
N PHE A 197 -4.66 8.56 7.86
CA PHE A 197 -3.89 9.58 7.10
C PHE A 197 -4.51 11.00 7.18
N GLY A 198 -3.74 12.06 6.90
CA GLY A 198 -4.28 13.41 6.76
C GLY A 198 -3.38 14.34 5.94
N PHE A 199 -4.02 15.23 5.18
CA PHE A 199 -3.35 16.34 4.51
C PHE A 199 -3.17 17.48 5.51
N LEU A 200 -2.06 18.21 5.42
CA LEU A 200 -1.88 19.40 6.25
C LEU A 200 -2.81 20.50 5.75
N ASP A 201 -3.74 20.94 6.60
CA ASP A 201 -4.58 22.12 6.33
C ASP A 201 -3.76 23.40 6.56
N MET A 202 -3.15 23.50 7.74
CA MET A 202 -2.12 24.47 8.06
C MET A 202 -0.79 23.75 8.16
N TYR A 203 0.29 24.37 7.70
CA TYR A 203 1.60 23.78 7.89
C TYR A 203 1.93 23.72 9.38
N ASP A 204 2.23 22.52 9.84
CA ASP A 204 2.80 22.23 11.14
C ASP A 204 3.79 21.07 10.94
N PRO A 205 5.10 21.29 11.11
CA PRO A 205 6.10 20.26 10.87
C PRO A 205 6.01 19.14 11.93
N ASN A 206 5.46 19.46 13.10
CA ASN A 206 5.27 18.52 14.20
C ASN A 206 3.87 17.91 14.20
N HIS A 207 3.10 18.09 13.13
CA HIS A 207 1.74 17.58 13.04
C HIS A 207 1.71 16.06 13.26
N ILE A 208 1.00 15.64 14.30
CA ILE A 208 0.66 14.25 14.57
C ILE A 208 -0.76 14.03 14.11
N CYS A 209 -0.89 13.07 13.22
CA CYS A 209 -2.11 12.90 12.47
C CYS A 209 -2.73 11.50 12.77
N ASN A 210 -1.96 10.62 13.43
CA ASN A 210 -2.46 9.45 14.17
C ASN A 210 -2.84 9.83 15.60
N ALA A 211 -4.09 9.65 16.01
CA ALA A 211 -4.48 9.84 17.41
C ALA A 211 -3.84 8.81 18.36
N SER A 212 -3.26 7.72 17.85
CA SER A 212 -2.57 6.69 18.64
C SER A 212 -1.05 6.83 18.66
N ASP A 213 -0.48 7.86 18.02
CA ASP A 213 0.96 8.14 18.04
C ASP A 213 1.30 9.15 19.16
N ASP A 214 1.09 8.72 20.41
CA ASP A 214 1.31 9.59 21.59
C ASP A 214 2.77 10.08 21.71
N GLY A 215 3.72 9.34 21.13
CA GLY A 215 5.14 9.66 21.12
C GLY A 215 5.59 10.54 19.94
N GLY A 216 4.68 10.86 19.01
CA GLY A 216 5.01 11.61 17.80
C GLY A 216 6.14 10.96 17.00
N ARG A 217 6.13 9.62 16.85
CA ARG A 217 7.11 8.89 16.04
C ARG A 217 6.96 9.21 14.55
N TYR A 218 5.74 9.42 14.09
CA TYR A 218 5.38 9.62 12.69
C TYR A 218 4.93 11.04 12.38
N THR A 219 5.40 12.03 13.15
CA THR A 219 5.21 13.46 12.82
C THR A 219 5.70 13.74 11.40
N PHE A 220 5.08 14.73 10.74
CA PHE A 220 5.40 15.08 9.35
C PHE A 220 6.92 15.24 9.12
N ILE A 221 7.62 15.98 9.98
CA ILE A 221 9.06 16.22 9.86
C ILE A 221 9.93 14.97 10.07
N LYS A 222 9.47 13.96 10.81
CA LYS A 222 10.23 12.73 11.09
C LYS A 222 10.11 11.67 10.00
N GLN A 223 9.16 11.80 9.07
CA GLN A 223 8.89 10.78 8.07
C GLN A 223 10.13 10.36 7.23
N PRO A 224 11.02 11.28 6.80
CA PRO A 224 12.24 10.90 6.08
C PRO A 224 13.18 10.01 6.92
N GLU A 225 13.39 10.36 8.18
CA GLU A 225 14.22 9.57 9.10
C GLU A 225 13.61 8.18 9.33
N ILE A 226 12.29 8.11 9.50
CA ILE A 226 11.59 6.84 9.69
C ILE A 226 11.67 5.95 8.43
N CYS A 227 11.59 6.53 7.24
CA CYS A 227 11.80 5.80 5.99
C CYS A 227 13.20 5.19 5.91
N LEU A 228 14.24 5.95 6.28
CA LEU A 228 15.60 5.44 6.37
C LEU A 228 15.71 4.30 7.40
N TRP A 229 15.11 4.45 8.58
CA TRP A 229 15.07 3.41 9.60
C TRP A 229 14.38 2.14 9.09
N ASN A 230 13.28 2.27 8.33
CA ASN A 230 12.60 1.13 7.71
C ASN A 230 13.48 0.45 6.65
N LEU A 231 14.26 1.19 5.86
CA LEU A 231 15.22 0.63 4.90
C LEU A 231 16.35 -0.14 5.61
N GLN A 232 16.82 0.35 6.76
CA GLN A 232 17.78 -0.38 7.60
C GLN A 232 17.19 -1.72 8.08
N LYS A 233 15.93 -1.72 8.54
CA LYS A 233 15.23 -2.97 8.92
C LYS A 233 15.01 -3.92 7.74
N PHE A 234 14.75 -3.39 6.56
CA PHE A 234 14.71 -4.19 5.35
C PHE A 234 16.07 -4.84 5.06
N ALA A 235 17.18 -4.07 5.12
CA ALA A 235 18.54 -4.58 4.93
C ALA A 235 18.91 -5.69 5.94
N GLU A 236 18.57 -5.50 7.21
CA GLU A 236 18.72 -6.54 8.24
C GLU A 236 17.95 -7.82 7.89
N SER A 237 16.73 -7.70 7.35
CA SER A 237 15.88 -8.86 7.02
C SER A 237 16.40 -9.68 5.84
N ILE A 238 17.11 -9.05 4.90
CA ILE A 238 17.64 -9.72 3.70
C ILE A 238 19.14 -10.00 3.79
N GLN A 239 19.77 -9.84 4.96
CA GLN A 239 21.24 -9.91 5.12
C GLN A 239 21.88 -11.22 4.62
N HIS A 240 21.12 -12.32 4.62
CA HIS A 240 21.58 -13.60 4.09
C HIS A 240 21.68 -13.62 2.56
N ALA A 241 20.87 -12.81 1.87
CA ALA A 241 20.90 -12.65 0.42
C ALA A 241 21.78 -11.45 0.00
N LEU A 242 21.77 -10.36 0.79
CA LEU A 242 22.57 -9.16 0.58
C LEU A 242 23.24 -8.74 1.89
N PRO A 243 24.51 -9.10 2.14
CA PRO A 243 25.18 -8.84 3.41
C PRO A 243 25.22 -7.36 3.80
N LEU A 244 25.15 -7.09 5.11
CA LEU A 244 25.15 -5.72 5.65
C LEU A 244 26.40 -4.91 5.27
N GLY A 245 27.56 -5.56 5.12
CA GLY A 245 28.77 -4.88 4.63
C GLY A 245 28.64 -4.31 3.22
N VAL A 246 27.68 -4.80 2.42
CA VAL A 246 27.36 -4.30 1.08
C VAL A 246 26.15 -3.38 1.10
N SER A 247 25.09 -3.71 1.85
CA SER A 247 23.86 -2.90 1.86
C SER A 247 23.98 -1.61 2.65
N THR A 248 24.76 -1.58 3.74
CA THR A 248 24.87 -0.37 4.59
C THR A 248 25.43 0.83 3.83
N PRO A 249 26.53 0.72 3.03
CA PRO A 249 26.99 1.83 2.21
C PRO A 249 25.95 2.34 1.19
N ILE A 250 25.05 1.47 0.70
CA ILE A 250 23.98 1.88 -0.23
C ILE A 250 22.95 2.76 0.49
N LEU A 251 22.69 2.51 1.79
CA LEU A 251 21.75 3.30 2.58
C LEU A 251 22.25 4.73 2.81
N GLU A 252 23.56 4.98 2.74
CA GLU A 252 24.14 6.33 2.85
C GLU A 252 23.70 7.25 1.70
N LEU A 253 23.31 6.67 0.55
CA LEU A 253 22.78 7.42 -0.60
C LEU A 253 21.38 8.00 -0.35
N TYR A 254 20.66 7.50 0.66
CA TYR A 254 19.27 7.86 0.91
C TYR A 254 19.10 9.35 1.17
N GLU A 255 19.94 9.93 2.03
CA GLU A 255 19.81 11.33 2.43
C GLU A 255 20.05 12.27 1.24
N GLU A 256 21.07 12.00 0.43
CA GLU A 256 21.37 12.77 -0.77
C GLU A 256 20.22 12.70 -1.78
N GLU A 257 19.73 11.50 -2.12
CA GLU A 257 18.64 11.33 -3.08
C GLU A 257 17.31 11.91 -2.57
N PHE A 258 17.04 11.79 -1.27
CA PHE A 258 15.88 12.41 -0.64
C PHE A 258 15.95 13.93 -0.76
N GLN A 259 17.06 14.56 -0.35
CA GLN A 259 17.22 16.02 -0.37
C GLN A 259 17.15 16.57 -1.80
N LYS A 260 17.85 15.94 -2.74
CA LYS A 260 17.82 16.29 -4.15
C LYS A 260 16.41 16.24 -4.73
N THR A 261 15.66 15.17 -4.44
CA THR A 261 14.27 15.00 -4.90
C THR A 261 13.35 16.02 -4.23
N TYR A 262 13.49 16.21 -2.92
CA TYR A 262 12.71 17.16 -2.13
C TYR A 262 12.86 18.58 -2.66
N LEU A 263 14.10 19.05 -2.80
CA LEU A 263 14.40 20.40 -3.32
C LEU A 263 13.91 20.56 -4.76
N THR A 264 14.06 19.55 -5.60
CA THR A 264 13.55 19.59 -6.98
C THR A 264 12.03 19.78 -7.00
N LYS A 265 11.29 19.02 -6.18
CA LYS A 265 9.84 19.15 -6.06
C LYS A 265 9.43 20.50 -5.45
N MET A 266 10.12 20.97 -4.41
CA MET A 266 9.82 22.27 -3.78
C MET A 266 10.10 23.44 -4.71
N ARG A 267 11.20 23.42 -5.46
CA ARG A 267 11.52 24.43 -6.50
C ARG A 267 10.49 24.47 -7.62
N SER A 268 9.83 23.36 -7.93
CA SER A 268 8.74 23.36 -8.92
C SER A 268 7.44 24.01 -8.39
N LYS A 269 7.23 23.99 -7.07
CA LYS A 269 6.03 24.55 -6.41
C LYS A 269 6.15 26.05 -6.16
N VAL A 270 7.34 26.49 -5.74
CA VAL A 270 7.65 27.91 -5.62
C VAL A 270 7.93 28.38 -7.05
N ILE A 271 7.08 29.22 -7.64
CA ILE A 271 7.23 29.71 -9.01
C ILE A 271 8.55 30.51 -9.12
N MET A 272 9.67 29.82 -9.33
CA MET A 272 10.96 30.42 -9.63
C MET A 272 11.32 30.09 -11.08
N HIS A 273 10.79 30.90 -12.00
CA HIS A 273 11.41 31.10 -13.31
C HIS A 273 12.69 31.93 -13.14
N PHE A 274 13.75 31.35 -12.57
CA PHE A 274 15.03 32.05 -12.46
C PHE A 274 16.21 31.24 -13.00
N SER A 275 17.05 32.00 -13.72
CA SER A 275 18.25 31.63 -14.49
C SER A 275 19.20 30.64 -13.75
N PRO A 276 19.97 29.80 -14.47
CA PRO A 276 20.80 28.72 -13.89
C PRO A 276 21.94 29.13 -12.94
N PHE A 277 22.04 30.40 -12.53
CA PHE A 277 23.19 30.96 -11.81
C PHE A 277 22.91 31.43 -10.37
N CYS A 278 21.71 31.23 -9.81
CA CYS A 278 21.42 31.67 -8.44
C CYS A 278 21.81 30.61 -7.39
N ILE A 279 22.90 30.89 -6.67
CA ILE A 279 23.40 30.16 -5.47
C ILE A 279 22.47 30.33 -4.24
N LEU A 280 21.34 31.03 -4.39
CA LEU A 280 20.36 31.35 -3.33
C LEU A 280 19.29 30.27 -3.09
N ASN A 281 19.30 29.16 -3.83
CA ASN A 281 18.15 28.25 -3.88
C ASN A 281 17.89 27.42 -2.61
N ASP A 282 18.92 27.04 -1.86
CA ASP A 282 18.73 26.21 -0.66
C ASP A 282 18.31 27.07 0.53
N TYR A 283 18.88 28.28 0.62
CA TYR A 283 18.56 29.27 1.65
C TYR A 283 17.11 29.74 1.57
N VAL A 284 16.57 29.95 0.37
CA VAL A 284 15.17 30.38 0.21
C VAL A 284 14.19 29.27 0.60
N VAL A 285 14.46 28.00 0.27
CA VAL A 285 13.58 26.90 0.69
C VAL A 285 13.63 26.69 2.20
N SER A 286 14.79 26.89 2.84
CA SER A 286 14.91 26.82 4.31
C SER A 286 14.35 28.04 5.04
N GLU A 287 14.51 29.26 4.50
CA GLU A 287 13.98 30.49 5.12
C GLU A 287 12.50 30.73 4.83
N LEU A 288 11.94 30.08 3.82
CA LEU A 288 10.50 30.13 3.55
C LEU A 288 9.66 29.58 4.70
N ASN A 289 10.27 28.98 5.75
CA ASN A 289 9.66 28.62 7.04
C ASN A 289 8.14 28.48 6.88
N PHE A 290 7.75 27.47 6.10
CA PHE A 290 6.46 26.88 6.35
C PHE A 290 6.61 26.28 7.75
#